data_AF-A0A4R8QCD1-F1
#
_entry.id   AF-A0A4R8QCD1-F1
#
_cell.length_a   1.000
_cell.length_b   1.000
_cell.length_c   1.000
_cell.angle_alpha   90.00
_cell.angle_beta   90.00
_cell.angle_gamma   90.00
#
_symmetry.space_group_name_H-M   'P 1'
#
loop_
_entity.id
_entity.type
_entity.pdbx_description
1 polymer ?
#
loop_
_entity_poly.entity_id
_entity_poly.type
_entity_poly.pdbx_seq_one_letter_code
_entity_poly.pdbx_strand_id
1 'polypeptide(L)'
;MNCFTILSLLLWIGTVSANTYTLTYGDDTWICHATFDVAVNHDEHNAIVTTSRAFCTFTHSEGIATFVLPLYPENSRGVNAYALSLGPLNQQGHFGLEIGVDQPATTFANNVQVPAFNPRFDFYFNNLGQPLGPCNYRQGGLQLAAGDGIGVHPYRSCPPGSPRTHNLGRWFSCIIPCNRF
;
A
#
# COMPACT_ATOMS: atom_id res chain seq x y z
N MET A 1 11.85 38.15 45.36
CA MET A 1 12.73 37.83 44.22
C MET A 1 13.05 36.35 44.27
N ASN A 2 12.49 35.55 43.37
CA ASN A 2 13.20 34.53 42.61
C ASN A 2 12.24 33.98 41.54
N CYS A 3 12.74 34.05 40.31
CA CYS A 3 12.02 34.01 39.05
C CYS A 3 11.69 32.55 38.69
N PHE A 4 10.40 32.24 38.54
CA PHE A 4 9.95 31.02 37.89
C PHE A 4 9.83 31.32 36.39
N THR A 5 10.70 30.73 35.58
CA THR A 5 10.45 30.61 34.13
C THR A 5 10.89 29.21 33.70
N ILE A 6 9.99 28.25 33.83
CA ILE A 6 10.11 26.97 33.12
C ILE A 6 9.64 27.25 31.70
N LEU A 7 10.60 27.31 30.78
CA LEU A 7 10.37 27.44 29.35
C LEU A 7 9.81 26.10 28.85
N SER A 8 8.49 26.02 28.70
CA SER A 8 7.80 24.87 28.11
C SER A 8 8.15 24.79 26.62
N LEU A 9 9.18 24.02 26.26
CA LEU A 9 9.36 23.55 24.88
C LEU A 9 8.22 22.57 24.58
N LEU A 10 7.12 23.08 24.02
CA LEU A 10 6.17 22.27 23.27
C LEU A 10 6.89 21.83 21.99
N LEU A 11 7.52 20.65 22.03
CA LEU A 11 7.75 19.90 20.80
C LEU A 11 6.37 19.58 20.21
N TRP A 12 6.04 20.25 19.11
CA TRP A 12 4.99 19.80 18.20
C TRP A 12 5.44 18.44 17.66
N ILE A 13 4.97 17.38 18.29
CA ILE A 13 5.02 16.05 17.71
C ILE A 13 3.95 16.09 16.62
N GLY A 14 4.36 16.26 15.36
CA GLY A 14 3.44 16.09 14.23
C GLY A 14 2.68 14.79 14.44
N THR A 15 1.34 14.87 14.43
CA THR A 15 0.50 13.69 14.66
C THR A 15 0.68 12.73 13.49
N VAL A 16 1.44 11.66 13.71
CA VAL A 16 1.55 10.55 12.78
C VAL A 16 0.29 9.71 12.92
N SER A 17 -0.61 9.81 11.93
CA SER A 17 -1.69 8.82 11.80
C SER A 17 -1.14 7.62 11.04
N ALA A 18 -1.05 6.47 11.71
CA ALA A 18 -0.68 5.21 11.09
C ALA A 18 -1.95 4.46 10.71
N ASN A 19 -2.14 4.21 9.41
CA ASN A 19 -3.26 3.44 8.91
C ASN A 19 -2.75 2.16 8.23
N THR A 20 -3.32 1.02 8.62
CA THR A 20 -3.00 -0.27 8.00
C THR A 20 -3.75 -0.43 6.69
N TYR A 21 -3.07 -0.94 5.68
CA TYR A 21 -3.65 -1.30 4.40
C TYR A 21 -3.12 -2.65 3.92
N THR A 22 -3.90 -3.30 3.04
CA THR A 22 -3.46 -4.48 2.30
C THR A 22 -3.61 -4.23 0.81
N LEU A 23 -2.48 -4.29 0.09
CA LEU A 23 -2.45 -4.27 -1.37
C LEU A 23 -2.55 -5.69 -1.91
N THR A 24 -3.47 -5.90 -2.84
CA THR A 24 -3.58 -7.12 -3.63
C THR A 24 -2.98 -6.88 -5.01
N TYR A 25 -2.16 -7.83 -5.47
CA TYR A 25 -1.45 -7.76 -6.74
C TYR A 25 -1.15 -9.15 -7.27
N GLY A 26 -0.71 -9.27 -8.53
CA GLY A 26 -0.32 -10.56 -9.07
C GLY A 26 -0.32 -10.64 -10.59
N ASP A 27 -0.42 -11.88 -11.08
CA ASP A 27 -0.52 -12.27 -12.49
C ASP A 27 -1.54 -13.41 -12.68
N ASP A 28 -1.57 -14.01 -13.87
CA ASP A 28 -2.48 -15.10 -14.21
C ASP A 28 -2.29 -16.35 -13.33
N THR A 29 -1.13 -16.52 -12.70
CA THR A 29 -0.79 -17.70 -11.87
C THR A 29 -0.90 -17.40 -10.39
N TRP A 30 -0.47 -16.21 -9.95
CA TRP A 30 -0.36 -15.83 -8.55
C TRP A 30 -1.24 -14.64 -8.19
N ILE A 31 -1.92 -14.74 -7.05
CA ILE A 31 -2.46 -13.59 -6.32
C ILE A 31 -1.71 -13.45 -5.02
N CYS A 32 -1.15 -12.27 -4.80
CA CYS A 32 -0.37 -11.91 -3.63
C CYS A 32 -1.03 -10.75 -2.88
N HIS A 33 -0.78 -10.74 -1.57
CA HIS A 33 -1.23 -9.71 -0.67
C HIS A 33 -0.05 -9.23 0.18
N ALA A 34 0.13 -7.93 0.28
CA ALA A 34 1.07 -7.30 1.19
C ALA A 34 0.32 -6.33 2.11
N THR A 35 0.42 -6.57 3.41
CA THR A 35 -0.13 -5.71 4.46
C THR A 35 0.98 -4.80 4.98
N PHE A 36 0.69 -3.51 5.06
CA PHE A 36 1.62 -2.50 5.53
C PHE A 36 0.90 -1.35 6.23
N ASP A 37 1.60 -0.70 7.13
CA ASP A 37 1.16 0.52 7.79
C ASP A 37 1.72 1.73 7.07
N VAL A 38 0.89 2.75 6.88
CA VAL A 38 1.29 4.05 6.31
C VAL A 38 1.17 5.09 7.41
N ALA A 39 2.33 5.58 7.86
CA ALA A 39 2.50 6.62 8.86
C ALA A 39 2.81 7.94 8.16
N VAL A 40 1.82 8.83 8.10
CA VAL A 40 1.90 10.08 7.34
C VAL A 40 2.40 11.23 8.20
N ASN A 41 3.39 11.98 7.70
CA ASN A 41 3.76 13.29 8.21
C ASN A 41 3.18 14.36 7.27
N HIS A 42 2.14 15.04 7.72
CA HIS A 42 1.43 16.03 6.91
C HIS A 42 2.21 17.35 6.78
N ASP A 43 3.08 17.70 7.73
CA ASP A 43 3.89 18.92 7.65
C ASP A 43 4.97 18.80 6.56
N GLU A 44 5.55 17.61 6.44
CA GLU A 44 6.61 17.31 5.47
C GLU A 44 6.07 16.70 4.15
N HIS A 45 4.77 16.42 4.08
CA HIS A 45 4.10 15.76 2.95
C HIS A 45 4.80 14.45 2.53
N ASN A 46 5.21 13.66 3.51
CA ASN A 46 5.87 12.37 3.31
C ASN A 46 5.19 11.29 4.17
N ALA A 47 5.59 10.03 3.95
CA ALA A 47 5.16 8.95 4.81
C ALA A 47 6.26 7.91 4.99
N ILE A 48 6.19 7.25 6.15
CA ILE A 48 6.91 6.02 6.43
C ILE A 48 5.95 4.87 6.17
N VAL A 49 6.41 3.86 5.43
CA VAL A 49 5.65 2.63 5.19
C VAL A 49 6.37 1.47 5.84
N THR A 50 5.64 0.62 6.56
CA THR A 50 6.21 -0.57 7.23
C THR A 50 5.40 -1.79 6.86
N THR A 51 6.07 -2.80 6.29
CA THR A 51 5.39 -4.05 5.89
C THR A 51 5.31 -5.00 7.08
N SER A 52 4.11 -5.53 7.33
CA SER A 52 3.84 -6.42 8.47
C SER A 52 3.46 -7.84 8.05
N ARG A 53 3.01 -8.04 6.81
CA ARG A 53 2.68 -9.38 6.29
C ARG A 53 2.75 -9.41 4.77
N ALA A 54 3.17 -10.53 4.21
CA ALA A 54 3.03 -10.79 2.78
C ALA A 54 2.80 -12.29 2.52
N PHE A 55 1.91 -12.61 1.59
CA PHE A 55 1.66 -13.99 1.16
C PHE A 55 1.11 -14.06 -0.25
N CYS A 56 1.27 -15.21 -0.90
CA CYS A 56 0.66 -15.50 -2.20
C CYS A 56 -0.15 -16.80 -2.17
N THR A 57 -1.07 -16.90 -3.11
CA THR A 57 -1.83 -18.10 -3.43
C THR A 57 -1.99 -18.21 -4.95
N PHE A 58 -2.38 -19.37 -5.44
CA PHE A 58 -2.64 -19.54 -6.87
C PHE A 58 -3.95 -18.86 -7.27
N THR A 59 -3.95 -18.14 -8.38
CA THR A 59 -5.09 -17.34 -8.89
C THR A 59 -6.36 -18.17 -9.09
N HIS A 60 -6.21 -19.45 -9.48
CA HIS A 60 -7.32 -20.32 -9.88
C HIS A 60 -7.54 -21.52 -8.95
N SER A 61 -6.86 -21.58 -7.80
CA SER A 61 -6.97 -22.74 -6.91
C SER A 61 -7.46 -22.34 -5.53
N GLU A 62 -8.76 -22.46 -5.32
CA GLU A 62 -9.37 -22.21 -4.01
C GLU A 62 -9.01 -23.32 -3.02
N GLY A 63 -8.53 -22.94 -1.84
CA GLY A 63 -8.20 -23.88 -0.77
C GLY A 63 -6.85 -24.57 -0.89
N ILE A 64 -6.02 -24.19 -1.87
CA ILE A 64 -4.64 -24.67 -1.99
C ILE A 64 -3.70 -23.77 -1.17
N ALA A 65 -2.56 -24.34 -0.78
CA ALA A 65 -1.51 -23.78 0.07
C ALA A 65 -1.35 -22.25 -0.06
N THR A 66 -1.28 -21.59 1.10
CA THR A 66 -0.85 -20.19 1.21
C THR A 66 0.66 -20.16 1.39
N PHE A 67 1.34 -19.36 0.57
CA PHE A 67 2.78 -19.20 0.59
C PHE A 67 3.12 -17.90 1.29
N VAL A 68 3.49 -17.99 2.57
CA VAL A 68 3.92 -16.81 3.35
C VAL A 68 5.29 -16.37 2.86
N LEU A 69 5.39 -15.12 2.43
CA LEU A 69 6.62 -14.54 1.92
C LEU A 69 7.44 -13.95 3.07
N PRO A 70 8.78 -14.04 3.01
CA PRO A 70 9.65 -13.40 3.99
C PRO A 70 9.55 -11.87 3.89
N LEU A 71 9.60 -11.20 5.05
CA LEU A 71 9.68 -9.75 5.16
C LEU A 71 11.10 -9.34 5.53
N TYR A 72 11.70 -8.36 4.85
CA TYR A 72 13.03 -7.86 5.24
C TYR A 72 13.23 -6.40 4.80
N PRO A 73 13.00 -5.41 5.67
CA PRO A 73 13.18 -3.99 5.34
C PRO A 73 14.67 -3.60 5.15
N GLU A 74 15.62 -4.34 5.70
CA GLU A 74 17.03 -3.89 5.76
C GLU A 74 17.97 -4.46 4.68
N ASN A 75 17.63 -5.56 4.00
CA ASN A 75 18.59 -6.28 3.14
C ASN A 75 18.04 -6.70 1.76
N SER A 76 16.91 -6.13 1.32
CA SER A 76 16.33 -6.31 -0.04
C SER A 76 16.08 -7.76 -0.48
N ARG A 77 15.96 -8.70 0.45
CA ARG A 77 15.73 -10.13 0.19
C ARG A 77 14.31 -10.61 0.54
N GLY A 78 13.48 -9.73 1.07
CA GLY A 78 12.09 -10.00 1.40
C GLY A 78 11.18 -8.91 0.87
N VAL A 79 9.89 -9.10 1.03
CA VAL A 79 8.88 -8.12 0.61
C VAL A 79 9.03 -6.87 1.44
N ASN A 80 9.06 -5.71 0.78
CA ASN A 80 9.12 -4.42 1.43
C ASN A 80 8.29 -3.37 0.69
N ALA A 81 7.41 -2.69 1.42
CA ALA A 81 6.64 -1.57 0.95
C ALA A 81 7.37 -0.24 1.25
N TYR A 82 7.18 0.75 0.39
CA TYR A 82 7.75 2.09 0.52
C TYR A 82 6.75 3.16 0.07
N ALA A 83 7.04 4.41 0.41
CA ALA A 83 6.36 5.58 -0.13
C ALA A 83 7.38 6.57 -0.72
N LEU A 84 7.02 7.16 -1.86
CA LEU A 84 7.75 8.25 -2.50
C LEU A 84 6.78 9.42 -2.71
N SER A 85 7.23 10.65 -2.45
CA SER A 85 6.42 11.83 -2.75
C SER A 85 6.24 11.97 -4.26
N LEU A 86 5.01 12.24 -4.71
CA LEU A 86 4.69 12.53 -6.12
C LEU A 86 5.04 13.96 -6.54
N GLY A 87 5.60 14.76 -5.64
CA GLY A 87 5.98 16.14 -5.87
C GLY A 87 5.16 17.12 -5.04
N PRO A 88 5.00 18.37 -5.51
CA PRO A 88 4.35 19.41 -4.72
C PRO A 88 2.85 19.14 -4.55
N LEU A 89 2.24 19.89 -3.63
CA LEU A 89 0.80 19.92 -3.46
C LEU A 89 0.09 20.25 -4.77
N ASN A 90 -1.05 19.60 -4.99
CA ASN A 90 -1.93 19.96 -6.10
C ASN A 90 -2.68 21.29 -5.80
N GLN A 91 -3.54 21.70 -6.73
CA GLN A 91 -4.30 22.97 -6.62
C GLN A 91 -5.25 23.02 -5.41
N GLN A 92 -5.62 21.85 -4.86
CA GLN A 92 -6.48 21.73 -3.69
C GLN A 92 -5.68 21.65 -2.37
N GLY A 93 -4.35 21.71 -2.43
CA GLY A 93 -3.48 21.57 -1.26
C GLY A 93 -3.32 20.12 -0.81
N HIS A 94 -3.64 19.14 -1.66
CA HIS A 94 -3.45 17.72 -1.37
C HIS A 94 -2.05 17.29 -1.80
N PHE A 95 -1.42 16.41 -1.01
CA PHE A 95 -0.17 15.75 -1.42
C PHE A 95 -0.45 14.31 -1.84
N GLY A 96 0.31 13.87 -2.84
CA GLY A 96 0.26 12.51 -3.34
C GLY A 96 1.53 11.75 -2.97
N LEU A 97 1.36 10.46 -2.67
CA LEU A 97 2.44 9.50 -2.49
C LEU A 97 2.30 8.39 -3.52
N GLU A 98 3.39 8.01 -4.18
CA GLU A 98 3.49 6.69 -4.80
C GLU A 98 3.78 5.70 -3.67
N ILE A 99 2.93 4.71 -3.50
CA ILE A 99 3.18 3.58 -2.61
C ILE A 99 3.44 2.36 -3.48
N GLY A 100 4.58 1.71 -3.25
CA GLY A 100 4.98 0.50 -3.95
C GLY A 100 5.35 -0.61 -3.00
N VAL A 101 5.29 -1.85 -3.50
CA VAL A 101 5.76 -3.04 -2.81
C VAL A 101 6.82 -3.69 -3.69
N ASP A 102 8.05 -3.78 -3.20
CA ASP A 102 9.10 -4.57 -3.86
C ASP A 102 9.05 -5.98 -3.30
N GLN A 103 8.63 -6.93 -4.13
CA GLN A 103 8.66 -8.36 -3.83
C GLN A 103 9.69 -9.06 -4.73
N PRO A 104 10.76 -9.63 -4.17
CA PRO A 104 11.68 -10.45 -4.93
C PRO A 104 11.05 -11.80 -5.28
N ALA A 105 11.57 -12.45 -6.32
CA ALA A 105 11.22 -13.83 -6.62
C ALA A 105 11.59 -14.74 -5.43
N THR A 106 10.70 -15.65 -5.08
CA THR A 106 10.86 -16.56 -3.92
C THR A 106 10.56 -17.99 -4.36
N THR A 107 11.46 -18.91 -4.01
CA THR A 107 11.28 -20.34 -4.29
C THR A 107 11.02 -21.09 -3.00
N PHE A 108 9.92 -21.84 -2.98
CA PHE A 108 9.51 -22.71 -1.88
C PHE A 108 9.92 -24.16 -2.14
N ALA A 109 9.65 -25.04 -1.17
CA ALA A 109 9.83 -26.48 -1.32
C ALA A 109 9.10 -27.01 -2.58
N ASN A 110 9.60 -28.12 -3.12
CA ASN A 110 9.11 -28.73 -4.37
C ASN A 110 9.22 -27.82 -5.61
N ASN A 111 10.14 -26.85 -5.58
CA ASN A 111 10.41 -25.94 -6.69
C ASN A 111 9.21 -25.06 -7.10
N VAL A 112 8.32 -24.77 -6.15
CA VAL A 112 7.23 -23.81 -6.37
C VAL A 112 7.84 -22.40 -6.35
N GLN A 113 7.76 -21.71 -7.48
CA GLN A 113 8.37 -20.39 -7.65
C GLN A 113 7.30 -19.31 -7.75
N VAL A 114 7.36 -18.35 -6.82
CA VAL A 114 6.65 -17.08 -6.92
C VAL A 114 7.57 -16.08 -7.62
N PRO A 115 7.16 -15.45 -8.72
CA PRO A 115 8.00 -14.48 -9.41
C PRO A 115 8.13 -13.18 -8.60
N ALA A 116 9.01 -12.30 -9.09
CA ALA A 116 9.10 -10.96 -8.53
C ALA A 116 7.88 -10.13 -8.96
N PHE A 117 7.36 -9.33 -8.04
CA PHE A 117 6.29 -8.36 -8.31
C PHE A 117 6.71 -7.00 -7.75
N ASN A 118 6.38 -5.93 -8.47
CA ASN A 118 6.67 -4.57 -8.03
C ASN A 118 5.44 -3.67 -8.22
N PRO A 119 4.28 -4.02 -7.64
CA PRO A 119 3.05 -3.24 -7.81
C PRO A 119 3.21 -1.86 -7.20
N ARG A 120 2.57 -0.87 -7.83
CA ARG A 120 2.57 0.53 -7.36
C ARG A 120 1.18 1.12 -7.52
N PHE A 121 0.87 2.10 -6.69
CA PHE A 121 -0.31 2.94 -6.85
C PHE A 121 -0.02 4.34 -6.29
N ASP A 122 -0.79 5.31 -6.74
CA ASP A 122 -0.76 6.66 -6.19
C ASP A 122 -1.82 6.74 -5.08
N PHE A 123 -1.53 7.44 -4.00
CA PHE A 123 -2.46 7.65 -2.90
C PHE A 123 -2.39 9.09 -2.44
N TYR A 124 -3.56 9.75 -2.42
CA TYR A 124 -3.66 11.15 -2.04
C TYR A 124 -4.16 11.32 -0.62
N PHE A 125 -3.63 12.35 0.03
CA PHE A 125 -4.01 12.80 1.35
C PHE A 125 -4.35 14.29 1.29
N ASN A 126 -5.31 14.72 2.10
CA ASN A 126 -5.55 16.14 2.26
C ASN A 126 -4.42 16.79 3.08
N ASN A 127 -4.46 18.12 3.21
CA ASN A 127 -3.49 18.90 3.98
C ASN A 127 -3.42 18.55 5.49
N LEU A 128 -4.36 17.76 6.01
CA LEU A 128 -4.34 17.23 7.39
C LEU A 128 -3.81 15.79 7.47
N GLY A 129 -3.33 15.23 6.36
CA GLY A 129 -2.88 13.84 6.27
C GLY A 129 -4.00 12.81 6.28
N GLN A 130 -5.26 13.22 6.05
CA GLN A 130 -6.38 12.29 5.97
C GLN A 130 -6.44 11.63 4.59
N PRO A 131 -6.71 10.31 4.52
CA PRO A 131 -6.70 9.59 3.25
C PRO A 131 -7.88 10.01 2.35
N LEU A 132 -7.56 10.45 1.14
CA LEU A 132 -8.55 10.68 0.06
C LEU A 132 -8.75 9.41 -0.78
N GLY A 133 -7.70 8.59 -0.87
CA GLY A 133 -7.77 7.23 -1.38
C GLY A 133 -6.76 6.94 -2.49
N PRO A 134 -6.70 5.67 -2.91
CA PRO A 134 -5.80 5.24 -3.96
C PRO A 134 -6.32 5.58 -5.35
N CYS A 135 -5.40 5.68 -6.31
CA CYS A 135 -5.63 5.82 -7.74
C CYS A 135 -4.44 5.26 -8.53
N ASN A 136 -4.59 5.15 -9.85
CA ASN A 136 -3.51 4.87 -10.79
C ASN A 136 -2.66 3.64 -10.41
N TYR A 137 -3.30 2.48 -10.26
CA TYR A 137 -2.63 1.21 -10.02
C TYR A 137 -1.80 0.79 -11.24
N ARG A 138 -0.58 0.31 -10.99
CA ARG A 138 0.43 -0.06 -11.99
C ARG A 138 1.11 -1.37 -11.61
N GLN A 139 1.77 -1.99 -12.59
CA GLN A 139 2.69 -3.12 -12.40
C GLN A 139 2.09 -4.30 -11.61
N GLY A 140 0.84 -4.65 -11.93
CA GLY A 140 0.14 -5.78 -11.30
C GLY A 140 -0.62 -5.41 -10.02
N GLY A 141 -0.64 -4.14 -9.59
CA GLY A 141 -1.53 -3.68 -8.52
C GLY A 141 -3.01 -3.81 -8.92
N LEU A 142 -3.83 -4.41 -8.05
CA LEU A 142 -5.24 -4.69 -8.35
C LEU A 142 -6.19 -3.92 -7.45
N GLN A 143 -5.94 -3.95 -6.14
CA GLN A 143 -6.88 -3.47 -5.13
C GLN A 143 -6.15 -3.13 -3.85
N LEU A 144 -6.52 -2.00 -3.25
CA LEU A 144 -6.14 -1.65 -1.89
C LEU A 144 -7.36 -1.76 -0.98
N ALA A 145 -7.19 -2.42 0.16
CA ALA A 145 -8.18 -2.48 1.23
C ALA A 145 -7.61 -1.87 2.52
N ALA A 146 -8.44 -1.18 3.29
CA ALA A 146 -8.07 -0.73 4.63
C ALA A 146 -8.05 -1.92 5.60
N GLY A 147 -7.14 -1.88 6.56
CA GLY A 147 -6.94 -2.92 7.59
C GLY A 147 -5.90 -3.98 7.22
N ASP A 148 -5.81 -4.98 8.10
CA ASP A 148 -4.84 -6.07 8.03
C ASP A 148 -5.10 -7.07 6.90
N GLY A 149 -6.21 -6.90 6.18
CA GLY A 149 -6.60 -7.74 5.07
C GLY A 149 -7.10 -9.13 5.46
N ILE A 150 -7.42 -9.38 6.73
CA ILE A 150 -8.18 -10.57 7.13
C ILE A 150 -9.56 -10.46 6.48
N GLY A 151 -9.77 -11.23 5.41
CA GLY A 151 -10.99 -11.17 4.61
C GLY A 151 -10.97 -10.15 3.47
N VAL A 152 -9.79 -9.81 2.90
CA VAL A 152 -9.81 -9.12 1.59
C VAL A 152 -10.51 -10.03 0.60
N HIS A 153 -11.63 -9.55 0.08
CA HIS A 153 -12.36 -10.15 -1.02
C HIS A 153 -12.17 -9.29 -2.26
N PRO A 154 -12.22 -9.91 -3.45
CA PRO A 154 -12.35 -9.15 -4.68
C PRO A 154 -13.45 -8.11 -4.57
N TYR A 155 -13.22 -6.93 -5.13
CA TYR A 155 -14.30 -5.98 -5.34
C TYR A 155 -15.50 -6.68 -6.01
N ARG A 156 -16.73 -6.32 -5.63
CA ARG A 156 -17.93 -6.78 -6.33
C ARG A 156 -18.20 -5.98 -7.59
N SER A 157 -17.78 -4.73 -7.59
CA SER A 157 -17.82 -3.79 -8.70
C SER A 157 -16.73 -2.75 -8.51
N CYS A 158 -16.24 -2.14 -9.60
CA CYS A 158 -15.38 -0.98 -9.48
C CYS A 158 -16.11 0.21 -8.84
N PRO A 159 -15.39 1.12 -8.16
CA PRO A 159 -15.98 2.36 -7.67
C PRO A 159 -16.68 3.13 -8.80
N PRO A 160 -17.73 3.91 -8.50
CA PRO A 160 -18.40 4.72 -9.52
C PRO A 160 -17.41 5.54 -10.36
N GLY A 161 -17.59 5.52 -11.68
CA GLY A 161 -16.72 6.23 -12.62
C GLY A 161 -15.36 5.57 -12.90
N SER A 162 -15.07 4.40 -12.31
CA SER A 162 -13.84 3.65 -12.55
C SER A 162 -14.14 2.41 -13.39
N PRO A 163 -13.67 2.30 -14.64
CA PRO A 163 -13.90 1.11 -15.44
C PRO A 163 -13.06 -0.08 -14.93
N ARG A 164 -13.60 -1.29 -15.10
CA ARG A 164 -12.87 -2.55 -14.93
C ARG A 164 -11.93 -2.73 -16.11
N THR A 165 -10.68 -3.13 -15.86
CA THR A 165 -9.69 -3.26 -16.95
C THR A 165 -8.99 -4.58 -17.05
N HIS A 166 -8.82 -5.31 -15.95
CA HIS A 166 -8.15 -6.59 -16.00
C HIS A 166 -8.72 -7.56 -14.96
N ASN A 167 -8.59 -8.86 -15.23
CA ASN A 167 -9.13 -9.94 -14.40
C ASN A 167 -8.05 -10.96 -14.12
N LEU A 168 -7.82 -11.25 -12.84
CA LEU A 168 -6.95 -12.33 -12.38
C LEU A 168 -7.80 -13.28 -11.52
N GLY A 169 -8.31 -14.34 -12.15
CA GLY A 169 -9.28 -15.24 -11.53
C GLY A 169 -10.53 -14.50 -11.07
N ARG A 170 -10.78 -14.48 -9.76
CA ARG A 170 -11.89 -13.75 -9.14
C ARG A 170 -11.60 -12.27 -8.87
N TRP A 171 -10.33 -11.85 -8.95
CA TRP A 171 -9.92 -10.47 -8.75
C TRP A 171 -10.02 -9.68 -10.04
N PHE A 172 -10.26 -8.38 -9.93
CA PHE A 172 -10.15 -7.47 -11.05
C PHE A 172 -9.56 -6.14 -10.63
N SER A 173 -8.89 -5.47 -11.56
CA SER A 173 -8.41 -4.11 -11.37
C SER A 173 -9.42 -3.09 -11.90
N CYS A 174 -9.41 -1.93 -11.24
CA CYS A 174 -10.19 -0.77 -11.64
C CYS A 174 -9.24 0.35 -12.01
N ILE A 175 -9.45 1.00 -13.16
CA ILE A 175 -8.80 2.29 -13.40
C ILE A 175 -9.51 3.32 -12.55
N ILE A 176 -8.84 3.73 -11.48
CA ILE A 176 -9.26 4.86 -10.66
C ILE A 176 -8.34 6.02 -11.05
N PRO A 177 -8.81 7.01 -11.85
CA PRO A 177 -7.98 8.13 -12.23
C PRO A 177 -7.71 9.05 -11.02
N CYS A 178 -6.51 9.63 -10.95
CA CYS A 178 -6.16 10.56 -9.87
C CYS A 178 -6.77 11.96 -10.05
N ASN A 179 -7.39 12.25 -11.19
CA ASN A 179 -7.96 13.58 -11.50
C ASN A 179 -9.09 14.03 -10.55
N ARG A 180 -9.61 13.11 -9.72
CA ARG A 180 -10.58 13.42 -8.67
C ARG A 180 -9.97 14.02 -7.41
N PHE A 181 -8.64 14.04 -7.31
CA PHE A 181 -7.89 14.45 -6.13
C PHE A 181 -7.13 15.74 -6.35
#